data_AF-A0A379Y1C7-F1
#
_entry.id   AF-A0A379Y1C7-F1
#
_cell.length_a   1.000
_cell.length_b   1.000
_cell.length_c   1.000
_cell.angle_alpha   90.00
_cell.angle_beta   90.00
_cell.angle_gamma   90.00
#
_symmetry.space_group_name_H-M   'P 1'
#
loop_
_entity.id
_entity.type
_entity.pdbx_description
1 polymer ?
#
loop_
_entity_poly.entity_id
_entity_poly.type
_entity_poly.pdbx_seq_one_letter_code
_entity_poly.pdbx_strand_id
1 'polypeptide(L)' 'MSAGCEFGSGFPSSNNTWTSEVNSSGNHYNVNLTTGNVNNNNDSNSNYVACRQGVLTLCTAAQSSLVYSIV' A
#
# COMPACT_ATOMS: atom_id res chain seq x y z
N MET A 1 23.12 -17.21 7.92
CA MET A 1 22.61 -16.34 6.84
C MET A 1 21.59 -15.42 7.50
N SER A 2 21.90 -14.14 7.65
CA SER A 2 21.04 -13.15 8.32
C SER A 2 19.96 -12.70 7.33
N ALA A 3 18.68 -12.87 7.68
CA ALA A 3 17.58 -12.25 6.96
C ALA A 3 17.52 -10.78 7.41
N GLY A 4 18.13 -9.90 6.64
CA GLY A 4 18.02 -8.47 6.87
C GLY A 4 16.56 -8.04 6.67
N CYS A 5 16.00 -7.33 7.64
CA CYS A 5 14.77 -6.58 7.45
C CYS A 5 15.03 -5.56 6.34
N GLU A 6 14.47 -5.77 5.15
CA GLU A 6 14.69 -4.87 4.03
C GLU A 6 14.09 -3.48 4.35
N PHE A 7 14.92 -2.45 4.22
CA PHE A 7 14.52 -1.06 4.39
C PHE A 7 13.75 -0.60 3.15
N GLY A 8 12.43 -0.74 3.18
CA GLY A 8 11.52 -0.22 2.15
C GLY A 8 10.46 -1.23 1.74
N SER A 9 9.32 -0.74 1.29
CA SER A 9 8.20 -1.59 0.86
C SER A 9 8.41 -2.30 -0.48
N GLY A 10 9.54 -2.05 -1.16
CA GLY A 10 9.85 -2.61 -2.49
C GLY A 10 8.98 -2.06 -3.62
N PHE A 11 8.03 -1.16 -3.33
CA PHE A 11 7.15 -0.61 -4.34
C PHE A 11 7.81 0.54 -5.13
N PRO A 12 7.48 0.69 -6.42
CA PRO A 12 7.95 1.81 -7.23
C PRO A 12 7.47 3.14 -6.63
N SER A 13 8.38 4.10 -6.54
CA SER A 13 8.18 5.37 -5.84
C SER A 13 7.49 6.47 -6.68
N SER A 14 7.25 6.22 -7.97
CA SER A 14 6.96 7.25 -8.96
C SER A 14 5.49 7.39 -9.36
N ASN A 15 4.61 6.46 -8.99
CA ASN A 15 3.20 6.53 -9.35
C ASN A 15 2.29 6.15 -8.19
N ASN A 16 1.00 6.49 -8.31
CA ASN A 16 0.01 6.19 -7.29
C ASN A 16 -0.36 4.70 -7.30
N THR A 17 -0.79 4.22 -6.15
CA THR A 17 -1.28 2.86 -5.92
C THR A 17 -2.76 2.91 -5.60
N TRP A 18 -3.56 2.10 -6.29
CA TRP A 18 -5.00 2.00 -6.03
C TRP A 18 -5.31 1.50 -4.62
N THR A 19 -6.39 2.04 -4.06
CA THR A 19 -7.07 1.50 -2.88
C THR A 19 -8.39 0.85 -3.30
N SER A 20 -9.00 0.05 -2.44
CA SER A 20 -10.36 -0.46 -2.66
C SER A 20 -11.46 0.54 -2.29
N GLU A 21 -11.09 1.65 -1.65
CA GLU A 21 -12.06 2.66 -1.22
C GLU A 21 -12.64 3.39 -2.43
N VAL A 22 -13.96 3.29 -2.57
CA VAL A 22 -14.73 3.96 -3.61
C VAL A 22 -14.92 5.43 -3.21
N ASN A 23 -14.54 6.36 -4.08
CA ASN A 23 -14.89 7.77 -3.90
C ASN A 23 -16.29 8.06 -4.48
N SER A 24 -16.56 7.56 -5.69
CA SER A 24 -17.84 7.71 -6.37
C SER A 24 -17.96 6.68 -7.51
N SER A 25 -19.12 6.59 -8.16
CA SER A 25 -19.29 5.70 -9.31
C SER A 25 -18.24 5.98 -10.39
N GLY A 26 -17.44 4.96 -10.72
CA GLY A 26 -16.36 5.06 -11.71
C GLY A 26 -15.09 5.76 -11.24
N ASN A 27 -14.94 6.02 -9.93
CA ASN A 27 -13.71 6.56 -9.35
C ASN A 27 -13.36 5.90 -8.01
N HIS A 28 -12.08 5.56 -7.83
CA HIS A 28 -11.52 5.07 -6.57
C HIS A 28 -10.44 6.01 -6.02
N TYR A 29 -10.15 5.88 -4.73
CA TYR A 29 -8.99 6.53 -4.14
C TYR A 29 -7.70 5.81 -4.50
N ASN A 30 -6.61 6.57 -4.60
CA ASN A 30 -5.26 6.08 -4.79
C ASN A 30 -4.27 6.89 -3.94
N VAL A 31 -3.17 6.25 -3.56
CA VAL A 31 -2.17 6.82 -2.64
C VAL A 31 -0.80 6.80 -3.29
N ASN A 32 -0.07 7.91 -3.18
CA ASN A 32 1.36 7.93 -3.48
C ASN A 32 2.12 7.33 -2.28
N LEU A 33 2.71 6.14 -2.44
CA LEU A 33 3.37 5.45 -1.33
C LEU A 33 4.67 6.13 -0.85
N THR A 34 5.24 7.05 -1.65
CA THR A 34 6.43 7.82 -1.29
C THR A 34 6.08 9.03 -0.43
N THR A 35 4.98 9.72 -0.75
CA THR A 35 4.61 10.99 -0.09
C THR A 35 3.42 10.88 0.85
N GLY A 36 2.67 9.77 0.81
CA GLY A 36 1.42 9.59 1.53
C GLY A 36 0.24 10.39 0.98
N ASN A 37 0.41 11.08 -0.16
CA ASN A 37 -0.66 11.90 -0.73
C ASN A 37 -1.81 11.02 -1.25
N VAL A 38 -3.05 11.39 -0.89
CA VAL A 38 -4.27 10.67 -1.27
C VAL A 38 -5.00 11.46 -2.36
N ASN A 39 -5.31 10.81 -3.47
CA ASN A 39 -6.08 11.38 -4.56
C ASN A 39 -7.23 10.44 -4.93
N ASN A 40 -8.14 10.90 -5.78
CA ASN A 40 -9.15 10.07 -6.44
C ASN A 40 -8.94 10.09 -7.94
N ASN A 41 -9.26 9.01 -8.63
CA ASN A 41 -9.11 8.95 -10.08
C ASN A 41 -10.08 7.95 -10.71
N ASN A 42 -10.31 8.11 -12.02
CA ASN A 42 -11.21 7.27 -12.80
C ASN A 42 -10.64 5.85 -12.95
N ASP A 43 -11.51 4.85 -12.87
CA ASP A 43 -11.20 3.43 -12.97
C ASP A 43 -10.54 3.04 -14.30
N SER A 44 -10.70 3.85 -15.35
CA SER A 44 -10.02 3.67 -16.64
C SER A 44 -8.52 4.00 -16.60
N ASN A 45 -8.01 4.61 -15.53
CA ASN A 45 -6.61 4.98 -15.42
C ASN A 45 -5.71 3.85 -14.94
N SER A 46 -4.48 3.83 -15.44
CA SER A 46 -3.46 2.86 -15.03
C SER A 46 -2.71 3.37 -13.80
N ASN A 47 -2.96 2.76 -12.65
CA ASN A 47 -2.16 2.93 -11.43
C ASN A 47 -1.66 1.56 -10.94
N TYR A 48 -0.65 1.57 -10.07
CA TYR A 48 -0.16 0.34 -9.48
C TYR A 48 -1.19 -0.27 -8.53
N VAL A 49 -1.12 -1.59 -8.35
CA VAL A 49 -1.88 -2.30 -7.33
C VAL A 49 -0.86 -2.96 -6.40
N ALA A 50 -0.92 -2.62 -5.13
CA ALA A 50 -0.14 -3.28 -4.09
C ALA A 50 -1.02 -4.31 -3.40
N CYS A 51 -0.62 -5.58 -3.46
CA CYS A 51 -1.28 -6.63 -2.70
C CYS A 51 -0.72 -6.70 -1.29
N ARG A 52 -1.58 -6.81 -0.27
CA ARG A 52 -1.12 -7.26 1.04
C ARG A 52 -0.74 -8.72 0.95
N GLN A 53 0.55 -9.01 0.98
CA GLN A 53 1.01 -10.36 1.30
C GLN A 53 0.94 -10.50 2.81
N GLY A 54 0.03 -11.35 3.29
CA GLY A 54 -0.03 -11.71 4.70
C GLY A 54 1.24 -12.44 5.08
N VAL A 55 2.27 -11.71 5.51
CA VAL A 55 3.46 -12.31 6.09
C VAL A 55 3.04 -12.87 7.44
N LEU A 56 2.85 -14.19 7.52
CA LEU A 56 2.79 -14.90 8.78
C LEU A 56 4.20 -14.90 9.38
N THR A 57 4.62 -13.76 9.94
CA THR A 57 5.91 -13.64 10.63
C THR A 57 5.84 -14.36 11.96
N LEU A 58 6.27 -15.62 11.98
CA LEU A 58 6.54 -16.41 13.19
C LEU A 58 7.86 -16.02 13.87
N CYS A 59 8.22 -14.73 13.88
CA CYS A 59 9.39 -14.23 14.59
C CYS A 59 9.03 -12.97 15.39
N THR A 60 8.72 -13.22 16.67
CA THR A 60 9.05 -12.40 17.84
C THR A 60 8.65 -10.91 17.84
N ALA A 61 7.59 -10.65 18.61
CA ALA A 61 7.35 -9.52 19.52
C ALA A 61 7.66 -8.07 19.07
N ALA A 62 6.66 -7.22 19.31
CA ALA A 62 6.68 -5.76 19.31
C ALA A 62 6.63 -5.07 17.95
N GLN A 63 5.44 -4.94 17.39
CA GLN A 63 5.00 -3.63 16.91
C GLN A 63 3.62 -3.33 17.47
N SER A 64 3.63 -2.42 18.45
CA SER A 64 2.48 -1.70 18.98
C SER A 64 1.70 -1.07 17.82
N SER A 65 0.38 -1.19 17.90
CA SER A 65 -0.63 -0.44 17.17
C SER A 65 -0.11 0.56 16.13
N LEU A 66 0.00 0.11 14.88
CA LEU A 66 -0.17 1.01 13.75
C LEU A 66 -1.20 0.37 12.84
N VAL A 67 -2.32 1.06 12.70
CA VAL A 67 -3.47 0.73 11.87
C VAL A 67 -2.97 0.48 10.45
N TYR A 68 -2.81 -0.81 10.09
CA TYR A 68 -2.49 -1.21 8.73
C TYR A 68 -3.80 -1.28 7.94
N SER A 69 -4.10 -0.20 7.21
CA SER A 69 -5.16 -0.17 6.20
C SER A 69 -4.56 0.07 4.81
N ILE A 70 -4.44 -0.98 4.01
CA ILE A 70 -4.45 -0.99 2.53
C ILE A 70 -5.32 -2.16 2.06
N VAL A 71 -6.63 -2.05 2.27
CA VAL A 71 -7.62 -2.38 1.25
C VAL A 71 -8.49 -1.14 1.27
#